data_AF-A0A3A9C969-F1
#
_entry.id   AF-A0A3A9C969-F1
#
_cell.length_a   1.000
_cell.length_b   1.000
_cell.length_c   1.000
_cell.angle_alpha   90.00
_cell.angle_beta   90.00
_cell.angle_gamma   90.00
#
_symmetry.space_group_name_H-M   'P 1'
#
loop_
_entity.id
_entity.type
_entity.pdbx_description
1 polymer ?
#
loop_
_entity_poly.entity_id
_entity_poly.type
_entity_poly.pdbx_seq_one_letter_code
_entity_poly.pdbx_strand_id
1 'polypeptide(L)'
;MKIGLVNADSHNFPNLCLMKLSSYHKKRGDLVEFWDKDKSYDRVYVSKIFTESILPIVENATEVIIGGSGVDLVNELPEEIEHETPDYSLFPQYDFALGMLTRGCPRVNHGFCITPQKDGCISRKVADLKEFWTGQKKIILLD
;
A
#
# COMPACT_ATOMS: atom_id res chain seq x y z
N MET A 1 15.16 12.07 -4.76
CA MET A 1 14.06 12.73 -4.02
C MET A 1 14.05 12.25 -2.59
N LYS A 2 13.47 13.03 -1.69
CA LYS A 2 13.16 12.66 -0.32
C LYS A 2 11.66 12.42 -0.18
N ILE A 3 11.31 11.17 0.12
CA ILE A 3 9.96 10.63 0.13
C ILE A 3 9.52 10.36 1.57
N GLY A 4 8.38 10.92 1.95
CA GLY A 4 7.72 10.63 3.22
C GLY A 4 6.57 9.65 3.03
N LEU A 5 6.44 8.68 3.93
CA LEU A 5 5.36 7.70 3.94
C LEU A 5 4.48 7.88 5.19
N VAL A 6 3.17 7.97 4.99
CA VAL A 6 2.18 8.06 6.07
C VAL A 6 1.27 6.84 6.00
N ASN A 7 1.29 6.02 7.06
CA ASN A 7 0.29 4.98 7.29
C ASN A 7 -0.82 5.57 8.17
N ALA A 8 -1.94 5.97 7.56
CA ALA A 8 -3.03 6.64 8.30
C ALA A 8 -3.77 5.68 9.24
N ASP A 9 -3.72 4.38 8.97
CA ASP A 9 -4.53 3.40 9.67
C ASP A 9 -3.83 2.85 10.94
N SER A 10 -2.50 2.82 11.02
CA SER A 10 -1.71 2.40 12.21
C SER A 10 -2.26 1.18 13.01
N HIS A 11 -2.91 0.21 12.35
CA HIS A 11 -3.56 -0.93 12.99
C HIS A 11 -2.67 -2.19 12.98
N ASN A 12 -1.61 -2.26 13.78
CA ASN A 12 -0.80 -3.49 14.05
C ASN A 12 -0.58 -4.46 12.86
N PHE A 13 -0.52 -3.94 11.63
CA PHE A 13 -0.39 -4.70 10.40
C PHE A 13 0.37 -3.84 9.39
N PRO A 14 1.28 -4.43 8.59
CA PRO A 14 2.07 -3.65 7.65
C PRO A 14 1.20 -3.15 6.49
N ASN A 15 1.58 -2.00 5.94
CA ASN A 15 0.86 -1.41 4.82
C ASN A 15 1.54 -1.81 3.49
N LEU A 16 0.90 -2.72 2.74
CA LEU A 16 1.45 -3.27 1.49
C LEU A 16 1.72 -2.19 0.43
N CYS A 17 0.83 -1.21 0.30
CA CYS A 17 0.97 -0.11 -0.66
C CYS A 17 2.24 0.72 -0.38
N LEU A 18 2.44 1.11 0.89
CA LEU A 18 3.63 1.86 1.30
C LEU A 18 4.92 1.05 1.13
N MET A 19 4.88 -0.26 1.36
CA MET A 19 6.04 -1.15 1.13
C MET A 19 6.43 -1.19 -0.35
N LYS A 20 5.46 -1.25 -1.26
CA LYS A 20 5.71 -1.24 -2.71
C LYS A 20 6.26 0.11 -3.18
N LEU A 21 5.65 1.21 -2.72
CA LEU A 21 6.15 2.58 -2.95
C LEU A 21 7.59 2.75 -2.46
N SER A 22 7.91 2.23 -1.26
CA SER A 22 9.27 2.27 -0.71
C SER A 22 10.26 1.54 -1.61
N SER A 23 9.96 0.32 -2.05
CA SER A 23 10.81 -0.42 -2.99
C SER A 23 11.04 0.34 -4.30
N TYR A 24 9.97 0.85 -4.91
CA TYR A 24 10.04 1.60 -6.16
C TYR A 24 10.99 2.80 -6.06
N HIS A 25 10.83 3.62 -5.03
CA HIS A 25 11.63 4.82 -4.81
C HIS A 25 13.07 4.48 -4.43
N LYS A 26 13.29 3.52 -3.53
CA LYS A 26 14.64 3.10 -3.14
C LYS A 26 15.44 2.56 -4.33
N LYS A 27 14.82 1.80 -5.24
CA LYS A 27 15.46 1.32 -6.48
C LYS A 27 15.95 2.45 -7.39
N ARG A 28 15.32 3.62 -7.33
CA ARG A 28 15.68 4.82 -8.08
C ARG A 28 16.72 5.69 -7.36
N GLY A 29 17.17 5.29 -6.18
CA GLY A 29 18.11 6.05 -5.36
C GLY A 29 17.46 7.17 -4.54
N ASP A 30 16.13 7.17 -4.41
CA ASP A 30 15.44 8.11 -3.54
C ASP A 30 15.60 7.73 -2.06
N LEU A 31 15.63 8.74 -1.20
CA LEU A 31 15.58 8.57 0.24
C LEU A 31 14.11 8.38 0.66
N VAL A 32 13.80 7.25 1.27
CA VAL A 32 12.45 6.93 1.74
C VAL A 32 12.46 6.73 3.25
N GLU A 33 11.58 7.45 3.95
CA GLU A 33 11.38 7.30 5.39
C GLU A 33 9.90 7.48 5.75
N PHE A 34 9.51 7.07 6.95
CA PHE A 34 8.22 7.49 7.49
C PHE A 34 8.20 9.01 7.64
N TRP A 35 7.08 9.59 7.27
CA TRP A 35 6.88 11.03 7.33
C TRP A 35 7.08 11.53 8.76
N ASP A 36 7.66 12.72 8.85
CA ASP A 36 8.02 13.40 10.08
C ASP A 36 7.71 14.88 9.89
N LYS A 37 6.87 15.45 10.75
CA LYS A 37 6.42 16.84 10.67
C LYS A 37 7.57 17.85 10.74
N ASP A 38 8.69 17.48 11.35
CA ASP A 38 9.82 18.39 11.58
C ASP A 38 10.86 18.36 10.45
N LYS A 39 10.60 17.59 9.39
CA LYS A 39 11.44 17.47 8.19
C LYS A 39 10.81 18.15 6.99
N SER A 40 11.50 18.16 5.85
CA SER A 40 10.94 18.55 4.55
C SER A 40 11.07 17.41 3.54
N TYR A 41 10.13 17.30 2.62
CA TYR A 41 10.03 16.23 1.62
C TYR A 41 9.77 16.80 0.23
N ASP A 42 10.26 16.11 -0.80
CA ASP A 42 9.87 16.40 -2.18
C ASP A 42 8.45 15.87 -2.44
N ARG A 43 8.14 14.67 -1.90
CA ARG A 43 6.84 14.03 -2.06
C ARG A 43 6.46 13.24 -0.80
N VAL A 44 5.18 13.28 -0.44
CA VAL A 44 4.60 12.45 0.62
C VAL A 44 3.47 11.60 0.08
N TYR A 45 3.50 10.31 0.38
CA TYR A 45 2.39 9.39 0.12
C TYR A 45 1.65 9.09 1.41
N VAL A 46 0.32 9.21 1.37
CA VAL A 46 -0.57 8.88 2.47
C VAL A 46 -1.46 7.72 2.04
N SER A 47 -1.30 6.58 2.71
CA SER A 47 -2.20 5.44 2.52
C SER A 47 -3.24 5.41 3.63
N LYS A 48 -4.51 5.45 3.23
CA LYS A 48 -5.68 5.33 4.11
C LYS A 48 -6.64 4.26 3.57
N ILE A 49 -6.77 3.17 4.29
CA ILE A 49 -7.58 1.99 3.95
C ILE A 49 -8.97 2.11 4.59
N PHE A 50 -9.04 2.59 5.82
CA PHE A 50 -10.29 2.66 6.58
C PHE A 50 -10.87 4.08 6.57
N THR A 51 -12.16 4.20 6.34
CA THR A 51 -12.85 5.50 6.20
C THR A 51 -12.78 6.37 7.46
N GLU A 52 -12.74 5.74 8.63
CA GLU A 52 -12.70 6.34 9.96
C GLU A 52 -11.31 6.85 10.37
N SER A 53 -10.25 6.41 9.69
CA SER A 53 -8.89 6.87 9.96
C SER A 53 -8.73 8.36 9.66
N ILE A 54 -8.08 9.08 10.57
CA ILE A 54 -7.84 10.52 10.44
C ILE A 54 -6.65 10.73 9.51
N LEU A 55 -6.82 11.57 8.49
CA LEU A 55 -5.71 12.01 7.65
C LEU A 55 -4.92 13.10 8.37
N PRO A 56 -3.59 12.98 8.49
CA PRO A 56 -2.78 14.08 8.98
C PRO A 56 -2.71 15.20 7.92
N ILE A 57 -2.54 16.43 8.39
CA ILE A 57 -2.26 17.58 7.52
C ILE A 57 -0.77 17.54 7.18
N VAL A 58 -0.44 17.44 5.89
CA VAL A 58 0.93 17.39 5.39
C VAL A 58 1.24 18.71 4.69
N GLU A 59 1.98 19.60 5.36
CA GLU A 59 2.33 20.94 4.85
C GLU A 59 3.80 21.08 4.48
N ASN A 60 4.62 20.08 4.81
CA ASN A 60 6.08 20.08 4.66
C ASN A 60 6.55 19.28 3.43
N ALA A 61 5.76 19.25 2.36
CA ALA A 61 6.06 18.54 1.12
C ALA A 61 5.71 19.36 -0.11
N THR A 62 6.52 19.24 -1.18
CA THR A 62 6.19 19.88 -2.48
C THR A 62 4.99 19.22 -3.14
N GLU A 63 4.81 17.91 -2.95
CA GLU A 63 3.70 17.14 -3.48
C GLU A 63 3.15 16.15 -2.44
N VAL A 64 1.82 16.05 -2.36
CA VAL A 64 1.13 15.11 -1.47
C VAL A 64 0.18 14.25 -2.29
N ILE A 65 0.36 12.94 -2.22
CA ILE A 65 -0.47 11.95 -2.89
C ILE A 65 -1.19 11.13 -1.83
N ILE A 66 -2.51 11.13 -1.86
CA ILE A 66 -3.36 10.43 -0.90
C ILE A 66 -4.13 9.35 -1.64
N GLY A 67 -4.12 8.12 -1.12
CA GLY A 67 -4.80 6.99 -1.74
C GLY A 67 -5.24 5.92 -0.76
N GLY A 68 -5.90 4.90 -1.29
CA GLY A 68 -6.47 3.79 -0.53
C GLY A 68 -7.98 3.87 -0.37
N SER A 69 -8.58 2.74 0.00
CA SER A 69 -10.03 2.54 0.00
C SER A 69 -10.81 3.40 0.99
N GLY A 70 -10.13 3.99 1.98
CA GLY A 70 -10.73 4.93 2.93
C GLY A 70 -10.81 6.36 2.38
N VAL A 71 -10.34 6.58 1.15
CA VAL A 71 -10.35 7.86 0.41
C VAL A 71 -11.32 7.75 -0.76
N ASP A 72 -11.06 6.82 -1.68
CA ASP A 72 -11.93 6.48 -2.79
C ASP A 72 -11.68 5.02 -3.25
N LEU A 73 -12.49 4.52 -4.19
CA LEU A 73 -12.40 3.14 -4.69
C LEU A 73 -11.82 3.05 -6.11
N VAL A 74 -11.32 4.15 -6.67
CA VAL A 74 -10.83 4.25 -8.06
C VAL A 74 -9.32 4.42 -8.10
N ASN A 75 -8.72 4.94 -7.03
CA ASN A 75 -7.29 5.16 -6.90
C ASN A 75 -6.55 3.83 -6.87
N GLU A 76 -5.58 3.71 -7.78
CA GLU A 76 -4.73 2.55 -7.95
C GLU A 76 -3.27 2.97 -7.97
N LEU A 77 -2.39 2.08 -7.54
CA LEU A 77 -0.96 2.26 -7.78
C LEU A 77 -0.68 2.15 -9.29
N PRO A 78 0.25 2.96 -9.82
CA PRO A 78 0.79 2.71 -11.15
C PRO A 78 1.31 1.27 -11.27
N GLU A 79 1.11 0.65 -12.44
CA GLU A 79 1.44 -0.77 -12.69
C GLU A 79 2.87 -1.14 -12.26
N GLU A 80 3.83 -0.29 -12.62
CA GLU A 80 5.25 -0.44 -12.24
C GLU A 80 5.50 -0.46 -10.73
N ILE A 81 4.65 0.18 -9.93
CA ILE A 81 4.74 0.19 -8.46
C ILE A 81 3.92 -0.97 -7.89
N GLU A 82 2.76 -1.25 -8.48
CA GLU A 82 1.90 -2.38 -8.07
C GLU A 82 2.65 -3.72 -8.17
N HIS A 83 3.57 -3.88 -9.11
CA HIS A 83 4.36 -5.12 -9.27
C HIS A 83 5.73 -5.09 -8.59
N GLU A 84 5.99 -4.11 -7.72
CA GLU A 84 7.20 -4.09 -6.90
C GLU A 84 7.14 -5.13 -5.78
N THR A 85 8.30 -5.75 -5.51
CA THR A 85 8.46 -6.58 -4.32
C THR A 85 8.37 -5.70 -3.07
N PRO A 86 7.52 -6.02 -2.08
CA PRO A 86 7.36 -5.19 -0.89
C PRO A 86 8.69 -4.99 -0.16
N ASP A 87 8.97 -3.75 0.24
CA ASP A 87 10.10 -3.43 1.11
C ASP A 87 9.83 -3.92 2.55
N TYR A 88 10.26 -5.14 2.84
CA TYR A 88 10.13 -5.74 4.17
C TYR A 88 10.96 -5.03 5.25
N SER A 89 11.91 -4.16 4.89
CA SER A 89 12.66 -3.37 5.88
C SER A 89 11.83 -2.23 6.47
N LEU A 90 10.73 -1.83 5.80
CA LEU A 90 9.87 -0.74 6.25
C LEU A 90 9.08 -1.09 7.52
N PHE A 91 8.74 -2.37 7.69
CA PHE A 91 8.05 -2.87 8.89
C PHE A 91 8.77 -4.11 9.43
N PRO A 92 9.96 -3.93 10.06
CA PRO A 92 10.86 -5.03 10.42
C PRO A 92 10.30 -5.96 11.52
N GLN A 93 9.22 -5.56 12.20
CA GLN A 93 8.55 -6.37 13.20
C GLN A 93 7.72 -7.54 12.62
N TYR A 94 7.47 -7.57 11.30
CA TYR A 94 6.72 -8.64 10.64
C TYR A 94 7.65 -9.60 9.89
N ASP A 95 7.50 -10.90 10.14
CA ASP A 95 8.38 -11.98 9.65
C ASP A 95 7.80 -12.79 8.47
N PHE A 96 6.73 -12.28 7.84
CA PHE A 96 5.99 -12.95 6.78
C PHE A 96 6.06 -12.20 5.45
N ALA A 97 5.95 -12.95 4.34
CA ALA A 97 5.69 -12.36 3.05
C ALA A 97 4.22 -11.92 2.96
N LEU A 98 3.94 -10.80 2.30
CA LEU A 98 2.60 -10.24 2.19
C LEU A 98 2.28 -9.89 0.74
N GLY A 99 1.12 -10.31 0.26
CA GLY A 99 0.68 -9.97 -1.10
C GLY A 99 -0.75 -10.38 -1.40
N MET A 100 -1.14 -10.14 -2.66
CA MET A 100 -2.42 -10.58 -3.23
C MET A 100 -2.12 -11.41 -4.47
N LEU A 101 -2.73 -12.59 -4.61
CA LEU A 101 -2.65 -13.38 -5.85
C LEU A 101 -3.81 -13.03 -6.80
N THR A 102 -4.95 -12.66 -6.22
CA THR A 102 -6.18 -12.37 -6.94
C THR A 102 -6.81 -11.08 -6.43
N ARG A 103 -7.59 -10.42 -7.28
CA ARG A 103 -8.52 -9.34 -6.90
C ARG A 103 -9.87 -9.55 -7.58
N GLY A 104 -10.90 -8.92 -7.02
CA GLY A 104 -12.27 -9.02 -7.49
C GLY A 104 -13.05 -10.15 -6.81
N CYS A 105 -14.34 -9.93 -6.58
CA CYS A 105 -15.19 -10.83 -5.83
C CYS A 105 -16.35 -11.35 -6.71
N PRO A 106 -16.44 -12.67 -7.00
CA PRO A 106 -17.52 -13.23 -7.82
C PRO A 106 -18.87 -13.30 -7.09
N ARG A 107 -18.89 -12.99 -5.78
CA ARG A 107 -20.12 -12.96 -5.01
C ARG A 107 -20.81 -11.61 -5.20
N VAL A 108 -21.83 -11.61 -6.04
CA VAL A 108 -22.60 -10.41 -6.40
C VAL A 108 -23.63 -9.96 -5.35
N ASN A 109 -23.96 -10.82 -4.38
CA ASN A 109 -25.10 -10.61 -3.47
C ASN A 109 -24.68 -10.41 -2.00
N HIS A 110 -23.77 -9.49 -1.73
CA HIS A 110 -23.50 -9.05 -0.36
C HIS A 110 -23.25 -7.54 -0.26
N GLY A 111 -23.99 -6.87 0.63
CA GLY A 111 -23.93 -5.42 0.78
C GLY A 111 -22.81 -4.89 1.68
N PHE A 112 -22.05 -5.79 2.33
CA PHE A 112 -21.01 -5.40 3.30
C PHE A 112 -19.61 -5.27 2.68
N CYS A 113 -19.41 -5.71 1.44
CA CYS A 113 -18.10 -5.80 0.82
C CYS A 113 -17.94 -4.73 -0.26
N ILE A 114 -16.81 -4.01 -0.21
CA ILE A 114 -16.46 -2.98 -1.20
C ILE A 114 -15.86 -3.56 -2.48
N THR A 115 -15.36 -4.80 -2.46
CA THR A 115 -14.59 -5.41 -3.56
C THR A 115 -15.34 -5.45 -4.89
N PRO A 116 -16.64 -5.77 -4.98
CA PRO A 116 -17.37 -5.70 -6.26
C PRO A 116 -17.34 -4.32 -6.91
N GLN A 117 -17.38 -3.24 -6.12
CA GLN A 117 -17.30 -1.87 -6.61
C GLN A 117 -15.85 -1.46 -6.92
N LYS A 118 -14.90 -1.85 -6.06
CA LYS A 118 -13.48 -1.48 -6.15
C LYS A 118 -12.72 -2.28 -7.22
N ASP A 119 -12.77 -3.60 -7.13
CA ASP A 119 -11.94 -4.51 -7.93
C ASP A 119 -12.76 -5.30 -8.98
N GLY A 120 -14.09 -5.21 -8.92
CA GLY A 120 -15.03 -5.83 -9.86
C GLY A 120 -15.61 -7.17 -9.40
N CYS A 121 -16.61 -7.65 -10.15
CA CYS A 121 -17.37 -8.86 -9.85
C CYS A 121 -16.77 -10.16 -10.41
N ILE A 122 -15.51 -10.14 -10.85
CA ILE A 122 -14.81 -11.31 -11.41
C ILE A 122 -13.48 -11.43 -10.71
N SER A 123 -13.21 -12.62 -10.15
CA SER A 123 -11.88 -12.92 -9.60
C SER A 123 -10.87 -13.02 -10.73
N ARG A 124 -9.86 -12.16 -10.71
CA ARG A 124 -8.75 -12.15 -11.67
C ARG A 124 -7.43 -12.33 -10.94
N LYS A 125 -6.51 -13.05 -11.57
CA LYS A 125 -5.12 -13.12 -11.11
C LYS A 125 -4.47 -11.73 -11.25
N VAL A 126 -3.75 -11.29 -10.23
CA VAL A 126 -3.04 -9.99 -10.23
C VAL A 126 -1.55 -10.09 -9.94
N ALA A 127 -1.05 -11.19 -9.37
CA ALA A 127 0.38 -11.35 -9.14
C ALA A 127 0.78 -12.84 -9.11
N ASP A 128 2.05 -13.10 -9.38
CA ASP A 128 2.72 -14.35 -9.03
C ASP A 128 3.25 -14.30 -7.59
N LEU A 129 3.30 -15.45 -6.92
CA LEU A 129 3.89 -15.56 -5.57
C LEU A 129 5.33 -15.02 -5.50
N LYS A 130 6.11 -15.21 -6.57
CA LYS A 130 7.50 -14.75 -6.67
C LYS A 130 7.64 -13.23 -6.61
N GLU A 131 6.57 -12.47 -6.83
CA GLU A 131 6.61 -11.01 -6.78
C GLU A 131 6.82 -10.49 -5.36
N PHE A 132 6.29 -11.20 -4.35
CA PHE A 132 6.37 -10.76 -2.96
C PHE A 132 7.03 -11.76 -2.02
N TRP A 133 7.18 -13.04 -2.38
CA TRP A 133 7.88 -14.00 -1.54
C TRP A 133 9.38 -14.02 -1.82
N THR A 134 10.19 -13.71 -0.79
CA THR A 134 11.66 -13.64 -0.88
C THR A 134 12.36 -14.60 0.08
N GLY A 135 11.66 -15.64 0.55
CA GLY A 135 12.22 -16.69 1.42
C GLY A 135 11.70 -16.69 2.86
N GLN A 136 10.69 -15.88 3.17
CA GLN A 136 10.01 -15.88 4.48
C GLN A 136 9.38 -17.25 4.75
N LYS A 137 9.32 -17.64 6.04
CA LYS A 137 8.73 -18.91 6.49
C LYS A 137 7.20 -18.94 6.44
N LYS A 138 6.58 -17.75 6.46
CA LYS A 138 5.13 -17.55 6.44
C LYS A 138 4.77 -16.64 5.28
N ILE A 139 3.63 -16.89 4.67
CA ILE A 139 3.03 -16.06 3.63
C ILE A 139 1.61 -15.70 4.08
N ILE A 140 1.28 -14.42 4.06
CA ILE A 140 -0.06 -13.90 4.27
C ILE A 140 -0.59 -13.39 2.94
N LEU A 141 -1.76 -13.89 2.54
CA LEU A 141 -2.48 -13.44 1.36
C LEU A 141 -3.65 -12.56 1.79
N LEU A 142 -3.76 -11.39 1.16
CA LEU A 142 -4.90 -10.49 1.31
C LEU A 142 -5.99 -10.84 0.28
N ASP A 143 -7.24 -10.56 0.61
CA ASP A 143 -8.45 -10.72 -0.23
C ASP A 143 -9.42 -9.54 0.03
#